data_AF-A0A434ER18-F1
#
_entry.id   AF-A0A434ER18-F1
#
_cell.length_a   1.000
_cell.length_b   1.000
_cell.length_c   1.000
_cell.angle_alpha   90.00
_cell.angle_beta   90.00
_cell.angle_gamma   90.00
#
_symmetry.space_group_name_H-M   'P 1'
#
loop_
_entity.id
_entity.type
_entity.pdbx_description
1 polymer ?
#
loop_
_entity_poly.entity_id
_entity_poly.type
_entity_poly.pdbx_seq_one_letter_code
_entity_poly.pdbx_strand_id
1 'polypeptide(L)'
;LEIAGALDTLVAARKPDIAGAHRLAEAVAGRDQAIQFDIFNRRALDLLSDAASEAALSGDLARAKTLSEAWQDALNTISEAETYNLDKKQHALTMIDRLNSAMRM
;
A
#
# COMPACT_ATOMS: atom_id res chain seq x y z
N LEU A 1 -13.28 -5.97 -4.87
CA LEU A 1 -12.41 -6.28 -6.04
C LEU A 1 -11.90 -5.00 -6.71
N GLU A 2 -12.73 -3.96 -6.90
CA GLU A 2 -12.30 -2.67 -7.49
C GLU A 2 -11.14 -1.97 -6.76
N ILE A 3 -11.15 -1.88 -5.42
CA ILE A 3 -10.13 -1.17 -4.64
C ILE A 3 -8.74 -1.80 -4.78
N ALA A 4 -8.66 -3.14 -4.68
CA ALA A 4 -7.41 -3.86 -4.83
C ALA A 4 -6.82 -3.70 -6.24
N GLY A 5 -7.65 -3.86 -7.29
CA GLY A 5 -7.21 -3.67 -8.67
C GLY A 5 -6.79 -2.23 -8.99
N ALA A 6 -7.45 -1.24 -8.39
CA ALA A 6 -7.04 0.16 -8.51
C ALA A 6 -5.67 0.39 -7.87
N LEU A 7 -5.40 -0.19 -6.69
CA LEU A 7 -4.09 -0.10 -6.04
C LEU A 7 -2.99 -0.77 -6.88
N ASP A 8 -3.26 -1.97 -7.39
CA ASP A 8 -2.33 -2.71 -8.26
C ASP A 8 -1.94 -1.88 -9.50
N THR A 9 -2.92 -1.22 -10.11
CA THR A 9 -2.71 -0.34 -11.27
C THR A 9 -1.81 0.85 -10.94
N LEU A 10 -2.03 1.47 -9.77
CA LEU A 10 -1.21 2.60 -9.31
C LEU A 10 0.24 2.21 -9.05
N VAL A 11 0.44 1.05 -8.42
CA VAL A 11 1.78 0.54 -8.08
C VAL A 11 2.54 0.07 -9.32
N ALA A 12 1.85 -0.54 -10.28
CA ALA A 12 2.44 -0.96 -11.55
C ALA A 12 2.74 0.21 -12.53
N ALA A 13 2.22 1.41 -12.24
CA ALA A 13 2.37 2.54 -13.13
C ALA A 13 3.83 3.03 -13.20
N ARG A 14 4.37 3.11 -14.42
CA ARG A 14 5.75 3.59 -14.69
C ARG A 14 6.00 5.02 -14.20
N LYS A 15 4.95 5.84 -14.12
CA LYS A 15 4.99 7.21 -13.57
C LYS A 15 3.95 7.33 -12.45
N PRO A 16 4.20 8.14 -11.40
CA PRO A 16 3.20 8.41 -10.38
C PRO A 16 1.90 8.93 -10.99
N ASP A 17 0.79 8.22 -10.78
CA ASP A 17 -0.56 8.72 -11.07
C ASP A 17 -1.14 9.38 -9.81
N ILE A 18 -0.83 10.66 -9.63
CA ILE A 18 -1.29 11.43 -8.48
C ILE A 18 -2.83 11.54 -8.47
N ALA A 19 -3.45 11.74 -9.64
CA ALA A 19 -4.90 11.86 -9.73
C ALA A 19 -5.59 10.53 -9.38
N GLY A 20 -5.05 9.40 -9.84
CA GLY A 20 -5.51 8.07 -9.46
C GLY A 20 -5.34 7.80 -7.97
N ALA A 21 -4.20 8.17 -7.37
CA ALA A 21 -3.95 8.02 -5.94
C ALA A 21 -4.98 8.78 -5.08
N HIS A 22 -5.27 10.04 -5.43
CA HIS A 22 -6.28 10.84 -4.74
C HIS A 22 -7.69 10.26 -4.88
N ARG A 23 -8.06 9.79 -6.08
CA ARG A 23 -9.36 9.14 -6.31
C ARG A 23 -9.51 7.88 -5.47
N LEU A 24 -8.48 7.04 -5.40
CA LEU A 24 -8.51 5.83 -4.58
C LEU A 24 -8.59 6.17 -3.09
N ALA A 25 -7.80 7.15 -2.63
CA ALA A 25 -7.84 7.61 -1.24
C ALA A 25 -9.22 8.15 -0.84
N GLU A 26 -9.89 8.90 -1.72
CA GLU A 26 -11.28 9.35 -1.51
C GLU A 26 -12.28 8.20 -1.46
N ALA A 27 -12.12 7.19 -2.32
CA ALA A 27 -13.00 6.04 -2.35
C ALA A 27 -12.92 5.20 -1.06
N VAL A 28 -11.75 5.09 -0.42
CA VAL A 28 -11.55 4.29 0.81
C VAL A 28 -11.75 5.09 2.10
N ALA A 29 -11.68 6.42 2.04
CA ALA A 29 -11.83 7.28 3.21
C ALA A 29 -13.27 7.77 3.46
N GLY A 30 -14.23 7.38 2.61
CA GLY A 30 -15.62 7.79 2.74
C GLY A 30 -16.27 7.33 4.05
N ARG A 31 -17.37 8.00 4.42
CA ARG A 31 -18.22 7.56 5.52
C ARG A 31 -18.75 6.16 5.23
N ASP A 32 -18.70 5.28 6.23
CA ASP A 32 -19.10 3.86 6.13
C ASP A 32 -18.24 3.00 5.18
N GLN A 33 -17.04 3.46 4.77
CA GLN A 33 -16.10 2.71 3.91
C GLN A 33 -15.07 1.87 4.71
N ALA A 34 -15.41 1.40 5.90
CA ALA A 34 -14.47 0.65 6.76
C ALA A 34 -13.94 -0.63 6.07
N ILE A 35 -14.82 -1.34 5.37
CA ILE A 35 -14.46 -2.57 4.64
C ILE A 35 -13.51 -2.25 3.48
N GLN A 36 -13.73 -1.15 2.76
CA GLN A 36 -12.92 -0.73 1.62
C GLN A 36 -11.53 -0.29 2.08
N PHE A 37 -11.46 0.39 3.22
CA PHE A 37 -10.21 0.77 3.85
C PHE A 37 -9.40 -0.46 4.32
N ASP A 38 -10.06 -1.45 4.91
CA ASP A 38 -9.42 -2.73 5.28
C ASP A 38 -8.90 -3.48 4.05
N ILE A 39 -9.71 -3.59 2.99
CA ILE A 39 -9.29 -4.21 1.72
C ILE A 39 -8.06 -3.50 1.13
N PHE A 40 -8.04 -2.17 1.19
CA PHE A 40 -6.90 -1.37 0.74
C PHE A 40 -5.63 -1.68 1.55
N ASN A 41 -5.73 -1.65 2.89
CA ASN A 41 -4.60 -1.90 3.79
C ASN A 41 -4.05 -3.33 3.62
N ARG A 42 -4.94 -4.32 3.56
CA ARG A 42 -4.56 -5.71 3.33
C ARG A 42 -3.87 -5.87 1.98
N ARG A 43 -4.40 -5.27 0.91
CA ARG A 43 -3.76 -5.36 -0.41
C ARG A 43 -2.40 -4.69 -0.44
N ALA A 44 -2.22 -3.56 0.25
CA ALA A 44 -0.92 -2.90 0.38
C ALA A 44 0.14 -3.83 1.01
N LEU A 45 -0.25 -4.54 2.08
CA LEU A 45 0.61 -5.53 2.72
C LEU A 45 0.88 -6.72 1.79
N ASP A 46 -0.14 -7.25 1.12
CA ASP A 46 0.00 -8.38 0.20
C ASP A 46 0.99 -8.04 -0.93
N LEU A 47 0.89 -6.84 -1.52
CA LEU A 47 1.80 -6.38 -2.58
C LEU A 47 3.28 -6.39 -2.13
N LEU A 48 3.55 -5.89 -0.92
CA LEU A 48 4.91 -5.87 -0.37
C LEU A 48 5.41 -7.28 -0.08
N SER A 49 4.58 -8.16 0.47
CA SER A 49 4.97 -9.55 0.74
C SER A 49 5.18 -10.37 -0.52
N ASP A 50 4.34 -10.17 -1.54
CA ASP A 50 4.45 -10.83 -2.84
C ASP A 50 5.78 -10.44 -3.51
N ALA A 51 6.07 -9.14 -3.58
CA ALA A 51 7.31 -8.63 -4.14
C ALA A 51 8.56 -9.07 -3.35
N ALA A 52 8.49 -9.08 -2.01
CA ALA A 52 9.58 -9.56 -1.17
C ALA A 52 9.87 -11.04 -1.41
N SER A 53 8.82 -11.84 -1.55
CA SER A 53 8.91 -13.28 -1.82
C SER A 53 9.51 -13.55 -3.20
N GLU A 54 9.06 -12.80 -4.22
CA GLU A 54 9.61 -12.89 -5.58
C GLU A 54 11.11 -12.56 -5.61
N ALA A 55 11.51 -11.46 -4.96
CA ALA A 55 12.92 -11.06 -4.86
C ALA A 55 13.77 -12.11 -4.12
N ALA A 56 13.24 -12.72 -3.05
CA ALA A 56 13.94 -13.78 -2.33
C ALA A 56 14.12 -15.04 -3.20
N LEU A 57 13.07 -15.43 -3.93
CA LEU A 57 13.11 -16.57 -4.84
C LEU A 57 14.05 -16.36 -6.03
N SER A 58 14.21 -15.11 -6.50
CA SER A 58 15.17 -14.75 -7.54
C SER A 58 16.61 -14.59 -7.04
N GLY A 59 16.84 -14.73 -5.73
CA GLY A 59 18.15 -14.58 -5.10
C GLY A 59 18.56 -13.14 -4.80
N ASP A 60 17.69 -12.16 -5.04
CA ASP A 60 17.92 -10.75 -4.67
C ASP A 60 17.52 -10.50 -3.21
N LEU A 61 18.36 -11.01 -2.31
CA LEU A 61 18.12 -10.94 -0.87
C LEU A 61 18.16 -9.50 -0.33
N ALA A 62 18.90 -8.59 -0.99
CA ALA A 62 18.95 -7.18 -0.61
C ALA A 62 17.59 -6.53 -0.87
N ARG A 63 17.03 -6.76 -2.07
CA ARG A 63 15.70 -6.28 -2.43
C ARG A 63 14.61 -6.87 -1.54
N ALA A 64 14.65 -8.19 -1.30
CA ALA A 64 13.70 -8.86 -0.41
C ALA A 64 13.70 -8.29 1.01
N LYS A 65 14.89 -7.97 1.54
CA LYS A 65 15.04 -7.31 2.85
C LYS A 65 14.36 -5.94 2.87
N THR A 66 14.65 -5.07 1.90
CA THR A 66 14.06 -3.72 1.84
C THR A 66 12.53 -3.78 1.73
N LEU A 67 11.99 -4.71 0.93
CA LEU A 67 10.54 -4.90 0.81
C LEU A 67 9.91 -5.42 2.12
N SER A 68 10.61 -6.30 2.84
CA SER A 68 10.17 -6.81 4.15
C SER A 68 10.18 -5.72 5.23
N GLU A 69 11.19 -4.84 5.22
CA GLU A 69 11.24 -3.67 6.12
C GLU A 69 10.09 -2.70 5.81
N ALA A 70 9.83 -2.43 4.53
CA ALA A 70 8.69 -1.60 4.12
C ALA A 70 7.33 -2.22 4.52
N TRP A 71 7.19 -3.56 4.45
CA TRP A 71 6.02 -4.28 4.93
C TRP A 71 5.81 -4.09 6.44
N GLN A 72 6.86 -4.22 7.24
CA GLN A 72 6.79 -4.07 8.68
C GLN A 72 6.39 -2.63 9.07
N ASP A 73 6.96 -1.63 8.42
CA ASP A 73 6.59 -0.25 8.65
C ASP A 73 5.15 0.05 8.23
N ALA A 74 4.68 -0.53 7.12
CA ALA A 74 3.30 -0.40 6.66
C ALA A 74 2.32 -0.99 7.68
N LEU A 75 2.63 -2.18 8.23
CA LEU A 75 1.83 -2.81 9.28
C LEU A 75 1.75 -1.93 10.54
N ASN A 76 2.88 -1.36 10.97
CA ASN A 76 2.91 -0.45 12.11
C ASN A 76 2.06 0.80 11.85
N THR A 77 2.18 1.39 10.66
CA THR A 77 1.40 2.57 10.25
C THR A 77 -0.11 2.27 10.26
N ILE A 78 -0.53 1.09 9.79
CA ILE A 78 -1.93 0.65 9.82
C ILE A 78 -2.42 0.53 11.27
N SER A 79 -1.65 -0.14 12.12
CA SER A 79 -1.98 -0.31 13.54
C SER A 79 -2.12 1.04 14.28
N GLU A 80 -1.23 2.00 14.02
CA GLU A 80 -1.32 3.35 14.57
C GLU A 80 -2.54 4.11 14.04
N ALA A 81 -2.83 4.02 12.75
CA ALA A 81 -3.99 4.65 12.14
C ALA A 81 -5.31 4.15 12.75
N GLU A 82 -5.41 2.86 13.04
CA GLU A 82 -6.56 2.26 13.71
C GLU A 82 -6.63 2.65 15.20
N THR A 83 -5.50 2.56 15.90
CA THR A 83 -5.40 2.85 17.35
C THR A 83 -5.78 4.29 17.67
N TYR A 84 -5.31 5.23 16.84
CA TYR A 84 -5.53 6.66 17.06
C TYR A 84 -6.66 7.25 16.20
N ASN A 85 -7.39 6.40 15.45
CA ASN A 85 -8.44 6.81 14.52
C ASN A 85 -7.99 7.97 13.61
N LEU A 86 -6.81 7.80 12.98
CA LEU A 86 -6.19 8.83 12.13
C LEU A 86 -6.97 9.03 10.83
N ASP A 87 -6.69 10.16 10.16
CA ASP A 87 -7.33 10.51 8.90
C ASP A 87 -7.05 9.44 7.81
N LYS A 88 -8.11 8.75 7.41
CA LYS A 88 -8.04 7.62 6.45
C LYS A 88 -7.56 8.05 5.08
N LYS A 89 -7.90 9.27 4.64
CA LYS A 89 -7.49 9.78 3.33
C LYS A 89 -5.99 10.01 3.29
N GLN A 90 -5.46 10.69 4.32
CA GLN A 90 -4.04 10.94 4.46
C GLN A 90 -3.25 9.64 4.63
N HIS A 91 -3.78 8.69 5.41
CA HIS A 91 -3.21 7.35 5.52
C HIS A 91 -3.11 6.66 4.16
N ALA A 92 -4.21 6.62 3.39
CA ALA A 92 -4.23 5.98 2.08
C ALA A 92 -3.23 6.62 1.09
N LEU A 93 -3.17 7.96 1.04
CA LEU A 93 -2.20 8.68 0.19
C LEU A 93 -0.75 8.35 0.57
N THR A 94 -0.44 8.38 1.87
CA THR A 94 0.89 8.08 2.38
C THR A 94 1.28 6.63 2.11
N MET A 95 0.33 5.70 2.23
CA MET A 95 0.54 4.29 1.91
C MET A 95 0.81 4.05 0.42
N ILE A 96 0.06 4.72 -0.48
CA ILE A 96 0.31 4.63 -1.93
C ILE A 96 1.71 5.16 -2.28
N ASP A 97 2.13 6.27 -1.68
CA ASP A 97 3.47 6.84 -1.91
C ASP A 97 4.59 5.91 -1.38
N ARG A 98 4.39 5.34 -0.18
CA ARG A 98 5.29 4.33 0.41
C ARG A 98 5.43 3.10 -0.50
N LEU A 99 4.32 2.57 -1.02
CA LEU A 99 4.33 1.44 -1.95
C LEU A 99 5.10 1.78 -3.23
N ASN A 100 4.82 2.93 -3.84
CA ASN A 100 5.52 3.36 -5.05
C ASN A 100 7.02 3.52 -4.83
N SER A 101 7.41 4.08 -3.69
CA SER A 101 8.82 4.25 -3.32
C SER A 101 9.49 2.89 -3.11
N ALA A 102 8.88 2.02 -2.32
CA ALA A 102 9.39 0.67 -2.06
C ALA A 102 9.54 -0.11 -3.36
N MET A 103 8.54 -0.10 -4.25
CA MET A 103 8.53 -0.90 -5.49
C MET A 103 9.52 -0.44 -6.57
N ARG A 104 10.03 0.79 -6.49
CA ARG A 104 10.96 1.35 -7.49
C ARG A 104 12.44 1.28 -7.10
N MET A 105 12.74 1.04 -5.83
CA MET A 105 14.12 0.81 -5.36
C MET A 105 14.68 -0.50 -5.91
#